data_AF-A0A529PM66-F1
#
_entry.id   AF-A0A529PM66-F1
#
_cell.length_a   1.000
_cell.length_b   1.000
_cell.length_c   1.000
_cell.angle_alpha   90.00
_cell.angle_beta   90.00
_cell.angle_gamma   90.00
#
_symmetry.space_group_name_H-M   'P 1'
#
loop_
_entity.id
_entity.type
_entity.pdbx_description
1 polymer ?
#
loop_
_entity_poly.entity_id
_entity_poly.type
_entity_poly.pdbx_seq_one_letter_code
_entity_poly.pdbx_strand_id
1 'polypeptide(L)'
;LFGLVDATSGEIARPDREAKWHKVPLIRTRLSNARELEVAVPGGGWLAAPGAESDRAISAFLGFAASIRPFRQDDAAPDYA
;
A
#
# COMPACT_ATOMS: atom_id res chain seq x y z
N LEU A 1 -8.98 -8.87 -1.25
CA LEU A 1 -7.90 -8.49 -0.31
C LEU A 1 -6.88 -7.68 -1.09
N PHE A 2 -6.22 -6.69 -0.47
CA PHE A 2 -5.23 -5.82 -1.12
C PHE A 2 -3.92 -5.85 -0.33
N GLY A 3 -2.80 -5.67 -1.01
CA GLY A 3 -1.48 -5.51 -0.43
C GLY A 3 -0.79 -4.26 -0.95
N LEU A 4 0.11 -3.69 -0.14
CA LEU A 4 1.03 -2.66 -0.59
C LEU A 4 2.34 -3.34 -0.99
N VAL A 5 2.84 -3.02 -2.19
CA VAL A 5 4.07 -3.61 -2.71
C VAL A 5 5.07 -2.55 -3.17
N ASP A 6 6.34 -2.91 -3.17
CA ASP A 6 7.37 -2.18 -3.89
C ASP A 6 7.09 -2.36 -5.38
N ALA A 7 6.85 -1.26 -6.09
CA ALA A 7 6.42 -1.33 -7.48
C ALA A 7 7.53 -1.85 -8.42
N THR A 8 8.79 -1.77 -7.98
CA THR A 8 9.96 -2.19 -8.74
C THR A 8 10.23 -3.68 -8.57
N SER A 9 10.22 -4.18 -7.33
CA SER A 9 10.56 -5.57 -7.03
C SER A 9 9.36 -6.50 -6.89
N GLY A 10 8.15 -5.95 -6.67
CA GLY A 10 6.96 -6.72 -6.33
C GLY A 10 6.92 -7.20 -4.88
N GLU A 11 7.92 -6.83 -4.07
CA GLU A 11 8.01 -7.21 -2.67
C GLU A 11 6.85 -6.63 -1.85
N ILE A 12 6.14 -7.50 -1.12
CA ILE A 12 5.04 -7.11 -0.24
C ILE A 12 5.58 -6.40 1.01
N ALA A 13 4.94 -5.31 1.41
CA ALA A 13 5.31 -4.55 2.59
C ALA A 13 5.31 -5.40 3.87
N ARG A 14 6.43 -5.33 4.61
CA ARG A 14 6.62 -5.97 5.93
C ARG A 14 7.13 -4.95 6.94
N PRO A 15 6.24 -4.13 7.53
CA PRO A 15 6.62 -3.02 8.40
C PRO A 15 7.32 -3.44 9.70
N ASP A 16 7.20 -4.70 10.08
CA ASP A 16 7.81 -5.33 11.24
C ASP A 16 9.23 -5.87 10.96
N ARG A 17 9.58 -6.12 9.68
CA ARG A 17 10.84 -6.76 9.30
C ARG A 17 11.82 -5.82 8.60
N GLU A 18 11.33 -4.82 7.90
CA GLU A 18 12.14 -4.06 6.94
C GLU A 18 11.97 -2.54 7.11
N ALA A 19 13.10 -1.85 7.32
CA ALA A 19 13.15 -0.43 7.68
C ALA A 19 12.46 0.50 6.67
N LYS A 20 12.54 0.18 5.36
CA LYS A 20 11.87 0.98 4.31
C LYS A 20 10.35 1.00 4.49
N TRP A 21 9.77 -0.02 5.12
CA TRP A 21 8.33 -0.16 5.33
C TRP A 21 7.83 0.38 6.67
N HIS A 22 8.69 0.83 7.58
CA HIS A 22 8.30 1.28 8.93
C HIS A 22 7.26 2.42 8.93
N LYS A 23 7.17 3.20 7.84
CA LYS A 23 6.18 4.27 7.69
C LYS A 23 4.80 3.79 7.24
N VAL A 24 4.66 2.58 6.71
CA VAL A 24 3.40 2.04 6.17
C VAL A 24 2.24 2.08 7.17
N PRO A 25 2.41 1.74 8.47
CA PRO A 25 1.32 1.81 9.45
C PRO A 25 0.75 3.22 9.67
N LEU A 26 1.44 4.27 9.21
CA LEU A 26 0.95 5.66 9.28
C LEU A 26 -0.01 6.01 8.12
N ILE A 27 -0.09 5.16 7.10
CA ILE A 27 -1.02 5.32 5.98
C ILE A 27 -2.39 4.83 6.44
N ARG A 28 -3.37 5.73 6.45
CA ARG A 28 -4.73 5.39 6.85
C ARG A 28 -5.45 4.73 5.70
N THR A 29 -6.31 3.76 6.02
CA THR A 29 -7.15 3.06 5.05
C THR A 29 -8.61 3.10 5.51
N ARG A 30 -9.54 3.13 4.57
CA ARG A 30 -10.97 2.97 4.83
C ARG A 30 -11.69 2.42 3.60
N LEU A 31 -12.95 2.05 3.79
CA LEU A 31 -13.88 1.86 2.69
C LEU A 31 -14.77 3.10 2.56
N SER A 32 -14.99 3.55 1.32
CA SER A 32 -15.98 4.56 1.01
C SER A 32 -17.41 4.01 1.20
N ASN A 33 -18.42 4.87 1.09
CA ASN A 33 -19.83 4.43 1.11
C ASN A 33 -20.17 3.45 -0.03
N ALA A 34 -19.42 3.53 -1.14
CA ALA A 34 -19.55 2.59 -2.27
C ALA A 34 -18.78 1.27 -2.04
N ARG A 35 -18.15 1.09 -0.88
CA ARG A 35 -17.29 -0.07 -0.53
C ARG A 35 -15.99 -0.16 -1.34
N GLU A 36 -15.54 0.96 -1.89
CA GLU A 36 -14.25 1.07 -2.58
C GLU A 36 -13.14 1.41 -1.58
N LEU A 37 -11.93 0.89 -1.80
CA LEU A 37 -10.79 1.17 -0.94
C LEU A 37 -10.31 2.62 -1.14
N GLU A 38 -10.10 3.32 -0.03
CA GLU A 38 -9.47 4.63 -0.01
C GLU A 38 -8.30 4.65 0.96
N VAL A 39 -7.29 5.45 0.62
CA VAL A 39 -6.07 5.61 1.42
C VAL A 39 -5.73 7.08 1.61
N ALA A 40 -5.06 7.39 2.73
CA ALA A 40 -4.55 8.74 2.99
C ALA A 40 -3.20 8.67 3.70
N VAL A 41 -2.18 9.28 3.09
CA VAL A 41 -0.88 9.53 3.73
C VAL A 41 -1.01 10.64 4.80
N PRO A 42 -0.09 10.73 5.77
CA PRO A 42 -0.07 11.83 6.74
C PRO A 42 -0.08 13.21 6.06
N GLY A 43 -1.00 14.08 6.48
CA GLY A 43 -1.19 15.42 5.90
C GLY A 43 -1.94 15.45 4.56
N GLY A 44 -2.25 14.30 3.96
CA GLY A 44 -2.99 14.18 2.70
C GLY A 44 -4.49 13.93 2.87
N GLY A 45 -5.23 14.14 1.78
CA GLY A 45 -6.63 13.75 1.64
C GLY A 45 -6.81 12.25 1.35
N TRP A 46 -8.07 11.81 1.33
CA TRP A 46 -8.44 10.47 0.92
C TRP A 46 -8.38 10.34 -0.60
N LEU A 47 -7.72 9.28 -1.07
CA LEU A 47 -7.56 8.94 -2.48
C LEU A 47 -8.11 7.54 -2.73
N ALA A 48 -8.79 7.35 -3.85
CA ALA A 48 -9.23 6.03 -4.28
C ALA A 48 -8.00 5.14 -4.56
N ALA A 49 -8.07 3.88 -4.13
CA ALA A 49 -7.05 2.88 -4.35
C ALA A 49 -7.67 1.54 -4.78
N PRO A 50 -7.02 0.79 -5.68
CA PRO A 50 -5.77 1.11 -6.35
C PRO A 50 -5.92 2.24 -7.40
N GLY A 51 -4.88 3.04 -7.61
CA GLY A 51 -4.92 4.15 -8.57
C GLY A 51 -3.59 4.93 -8.68
N ALA A 52 -3.37 5.58 -9.83
CA ALA A 52 -2.12 6.29 -10.10
C ALA A 52 -1.86 7.45 -9.11
N GLU A 53 -2.91 8.10 -8.63
CA GLU A 53 -2.79 9.21 -7.67
C GLU A 53 -2.43 8.70 -6.27
N SER A 54 -3.08 7.63 -5.79
CA SER A 54 -2.72 6.99 -4.52
C SER A 54 -1.30 6.46 -4.56
N ASP A 55 -0.89 5.83 -5.66
CA ASP A 55 0.47 5.29 -5.83
C ASP A 55 1.52 6.41 -5.79
N ARG A 56 1.25 7.56 -6.44
CA ARG A 56 2.14 8.72 -6.38
C ARG A 56 2.24 9.29 -4.96
N ALA A 57 1.11 9.46 -4.26
CA ALA A 57 1.10 10.00 -2.91
C ALA A 57 1.84 9.08 -1.92
N ILE A 58 1.60 7.78 -2.00
CA ILE A 58 2.27 6.78 -1.16
C ILE A 58 3.77 6.74 -1.48
N SER A 59 4.14 6.71 -2.77
CA SER A 59 5.55 6.69 -3.18
C SER A 59 6.31 7.91 -2.67
N ALA A 60 5.71 9.10 -2.76
CA ALA A 60 6.28 10.33 -2.23
C ALA A 60 6.46 10.28 -0.70
N PHE A 61 5.50 9.71 0.03
CA PHE A 61 5.56 9.58 1.48
C PHE A 61 6.61 8.57 1.96
N LEU A 62 6.73 7.43 1.26
CA LEU A 62 7.66 6.36 1.59
C LEU A 62 9.09 6.64 1.09
N GLY A 63 9.24 7.41 0.01
CA GLY A 63 10.53 7.75 -0.60
C GLY A 63 11.02 6.75 -1.64
N PHE A 64 10.16 5.82 -2.08
CA PHE A 64 10.43 4.85 -3.15
C PHE A 64 9.13 4.47 -3.86
N ALA A 65 9.22 3.79 -5.01
CA ALA A 65 8.07 3.43 -5.81
C ALA A 65 7.24 2.34 -5.11
N ALA A 66 5.97 2.64 -4.82
CA ALA A 66 5.05 1.72 -4.16
C ALA A 66 3.66 1.77 -4.80
N SER A 67 2.95 0.64 -4.74
CA SER A 67 1.64 0.49 -5.37
C SER A 67 0.72 -0.40 -4.55
N ILE A 68 -0.56 -0.05 -4.48
CA ILE A 68 -1.57 -0.93 -3.90
C ILE A 68 -2.06 -1.89 -4.98
N ARG A 69 -2.03 -3.19 -4.70
CA ARG A 69 -2.45 -4.22 -5.65
C ARG A 69 -3.43 -5.20 -5.01
N PRO A 70 -4.37 -5.78 -5.77
CA PRO A 70 -5.14 -6.93 -5.30
C PRO A 70 -4.19 -8.04 -4.86
N PHE A 71 -4.40 -8.57 -3.66
CA PHE A 71 -3.68 -9.73 -3.16
C PHE A 71 -4.08 -10.95 -3.99
N ARG A 72 -3.09 -11.59 -4.62
CA ARG A 72 -3.22 -12.89 -5.26
C ARG A 72 -2.41 -13.90 -4.46
N GLN A 73 -2.94 -15.11 -4.26
CA GLN A 73 -2.25 -16.15 -3.50
C GLN A 73 -0.89 -16.53 -4.11
N ASP A 74 -0.73 -16.41 -5.42
CA ASP A 74 0.54 -16.67 -6.10
C ASP A 74 1.65 -15.67 -5.73
N ASP A 75 1.28 -14.48 -5.26
CA ASP A 75 2.20 -13.43 -4.80
C ASP A 75 2.46 -13.53 -3.28
N ALA A 76 1.78 -14.44 -2.58
CA ALA A 76 1.96 -14.62 -1.14
C ALA A 76 3.37 -15.14 -0.86
N ALA A 77 4.11 -14.43 -0.02
CA ALA A 77 5.34 -15.00 0.51
C ALA A 77 5.02 -16.25 1.35
N PRO A 78 5.96 -17.20 1.47
CA PRO A 78 5.69 -18.52 2.08
C PRO A 78 5.04 -18.47 3.47
N ASP A 79 5.32 -17.40 4.22
CA ASP A 79 4.82 -17.19 5.58
C ASP A 79 3.38 -16.64 5.66
N TYR A 80 2.73 -16.38 4.52
CA TYR A 80 1.34 -15.89 4.43
C TYR A 80 0.34 -16.94 3.89
N ALA A 81 0.78 -18.20 3.75
CA ALA A 81 -0.07 -19.33 3.34
C ALA A 81 -0.78 -20.00 4.53
#